data_AF-A0A8S3C3L3-F1
#
_entry.id   AF-A0A8S3C3L3-F1
#
_cell.length_a   1.000
_cell.length_b   1.000
_cell.length_c   1.000
_cell.angle_alpha   90.00
_cell.angle_beta   90.00
_cell.angle_gamma   90.00
#
_symmetry.space_group_name_H-M   'P 1'
#
loop_
_entity.id
_entity.type
_entity.pdbx_description
1 polymer ?
#
loop_
_entity_poly.entity_id
_entity_poly.type
_entity_poly.pdbx_seq_one_letter_code
_entity_poly.pdbx_strand_id
1 'polypeptide(L)' 'MCRNPVCNNRSHFALDLTRSRFVDFQKVRIQESQSELPHGNIPRCLDIIMRNECVEQAKPGDRCDFIGTLIVLPD' A
#
# COMPACT_ATOMS: atom_id res chain seq x y z
N MET A 1 -5.40 24.23 1.71
CA MET A 1 -5.94 25.62 1.70
C MET A 1 -6.99 25.73 0.59
N CYS A 2 -8.14 26.37 0.81
CA CYS A 2 -9.21 26.50 -0.20
C CYS A 2 -8.80 27.50 -1.29
N ARG A 3 -8.99 27.14 -2.58
CA ARG A 3 -8.67 28.02 -3.72
C ARG A 3 -9.74 29.07 -4.03
N ASN A 4 -10.95 28.91 -3.51
CA ASN A 4 -12.04 29.86 -3.74
C ASN A 4 -11.81 31.13 -2.91
N PRO A 5 -11.62 32.32 -3.53
CA PRO A 5 -11.28 33.56 -2.83
C PRO A 5 -12.37 34.06 -1.88
N VAL A 6 -13.64 33.74 -2.13
CA VAL A 6 -14.77 34.14 -1.28
C VAL A 6 -15.14 33.11 -0.23
N CYS A 7 -14.54 31.92 -0.26
CA CYS A 7 -14.79 30.89 0.75
C CYS A 7 -14.09 31.30 2.04
N ASN A 8 -14.85 31.51 3.12
CA ASN A 8 -14.28 31.84 4.44
C ASN A 8 -13.99 30.59 5.29
N ASN A 9 -14.39 29.42 4.82
CA ASN A 9 -14.12 28.15 5.47
C ASN A 9 -12.66 27.71 5.25
N ARG A 10 -11.98 27.32 6.33
CA ARG A 10 -10.57 26.89 6.32
C ARG A 10 -10.35 25.51 6.95
N SER A 11 -11.36 24.95 7.61
CA SER A 11 -11.24 23.74 8.43
C SER A 11 -12.22 22.63 8.04
N HIS A 12 -13.41 22.94 7.56
CA HIS A 12 -14.48 21.96 7.37
C HIS A 12 -14.73 21.65 5.90
N PHE A 13 -13.91 20.79 5.30
CA PHE A 13 -14.07 20.38 3.91
C PHE A 13 -15.00 19.15 3.81
N ALA A 14 -16.04 19.25 2.98
CA ALA A 14 -16.86 18.09 2.62
C ALA A 14 -16.26 17.37 1.42
N LEU A 15 -16.04 16.05 1.55
CA LEU A 15 -15.55 15.22 0.46
C LEU A 15 -16.71 14.89 -0.50
N ASP A 16 -16.50 15.15 -1.79
CA ASP A 16 -17.43 14.71 -2.84
C ASP A 16 -16.99 13.36 -3.40
N LEU A 17 -17.72 12.30 -3.03
CA LEU A 17 -17.43 10.94 -3.45
C LEU A 17 -17.65 10.74 -4.96
N THR A 18 -18.61 11.44 -5.57
CA THR A 18 -18.99 11.24 -6.98
C THR A 18 -17.93 11.77 -7.94
N ARG A 19 -17.18 12.79 -7.51
CA ARG A 19 -16.08 13.40 -8.28
C ARG A 19 -14.71 12.86 -7.89
N SER A 20 -14.64 12.00 -6.87
CA SER A 20 -13.39 11.38 -6.41
C SER A 20 -13.07 10.15 -7.25
N ARG A 21 -11.78 9.89 -7.46
CA ARG A 21 -11.30 8.66 -8.11
C ARG A 21 -10.69 7.78 -7.04
N PHE A 22 -11.20 6.56 -6.93
CA PHE A 22 -10.71 5.53 -6.03
C PHE A 22 -9.94 4.48 -6.81
N VAL A 23 -9.02 3.81 -6.14
CA VAL A 23 -8.22 2.70 -6.71
C VAL A 23 -8.22 1.54 -5.74
N ASP A 24 -8.13 0.33 -6.29
CA ASP A 24 -8.03 -0.87 -5.48
C ASP A 24 -6.72 -0.89 -4.68
N PHE A 25 -6.81 -1.43 -3.48
CA PHE A 25 -5.73 -1.49 -2.51
C PHE A 25 -5.75 -2.84 -1.81
N GLN A 26 -4.60 -3.51 -1.77
CA GLN A 26 -4.41 -4.73 -1.00
C GLN A 26 -3.07 -4.68 -0.28
N LYS A 27 -3.09 -4.96 1.02
CA LYS A 27 -1.89 -5.10 1.83
C LYS A 27 -1.61 -6.58 2.05
N VAL A 28 -0.43 -7.03 1.66
CA VAL A 28 0.04 -8.41 1.87
C VAL A 28 1.31 -8.41 2.71
N ARG A 29 1.50 -9.46 3.50
CA ARG A 29 2.74 -9.69 4.24
C ARG A 29 3.52 -10.77 3.53
N ILE A 30 4.75 -10.46 3.17
CA ILE A 30 5.67 -11.43 2.58
C ILE A 30 6.72 -11.83 3.60
N GLN A 31 7.32 -13.00 3.37
CA GLN A 31 8.39 -13.56 4.17
C GLN A 31 9.60 -13.85 3.26
N GLU A 32 10.81 -13.69 3.79
CA GLU A 32 12.04 -14.11 3.12
C GLU A 32 11.97 -15.57 2.64
N SER A 33 12.55 -15.84 1.46
CA SER A 33 12.63 -17.19 0.91
C SER A 33 13.59 -18.07 1.72
N GLN A 34 13.20 -19.31 1.98
CA GLN A 34 14.03 -20.26 2.74
C GLN A 34 15.39 -20.55 2.09
N SER A 35 15.49 -20.41 0.76
CA SER A 35 16.74 -20.61 0.02
C SER A 35 17.81 -19.55 0.31
N GLU A 36 17.41 -18.37 0.79
CA GLU A 36 18.31 -17.24 1.03
C GLU A 36 18.67 -17.07 2.51
N LEU A 37 18.03 -17.84 3.40
CA LEU A 37 18.23 -17.75 4.84
C LEU A 37 19.54 -18.43 5.27
N PRO A 38 20.45 -17.73 5.96
CA PRO A 38 21.59 -18.37 6.62
C PRO A 38 21.13 -19.35 7.70
N HIS A 39 21.94 -20.37 7.94
CA HIS A 39 21.65 -21.40 8.95
C HIS A 39 21.48 -20.76 10.34
N GLY A 40 20.39 -21.12 11.02
CA GLY A 40 20.08 -20.64 12.37
C GLY A 40 19.37 -19.29 12.43
N ASN A 41 19.11 -18.63 11.29
CA ASN A 41 18.36 -17.37 11.27
C ASN A 41 16.85 -17.57 11.22
N ILE A 42 16.13 -16.64 11.86
CA ILE A 42 14.67 -16.54 11.82
C ILE A 42 14.29 -15.71 10.58
N PRO A 43 13.34 -16.16 9.74
CA PRO A 43 12.89 -15.40 8.58
C PRO A 43 12.28 -14.06 8.97
N ARG A 44 12.64 -13.01 8.24
CA ARG A 44 12.03 -11.69 8.38
C ARG A 44 10.83 -11.55 7.46
N CYS A 45 9.95 -10.64 7.84
CA CYS A 45 8.74 -10.32 7.07
C CYS A 45 8.68 -8.82 6.81
N LEU A 46 8.07 -8.44 5.69
CA LEU A 46 7.74 -7.06 5.37
C LEU A 46 6.35 -6.97 4.76
N ASP A 47 5.72 -5.80 4.89
CA ASP A 47 4.41 -5.55 4.31
C ASP A 47 4.56 -4.89 2.92
N ILE A 48 3.85 -5.40 1.92
CA ILE A 48 3.77 -4.83 0.57
C ILE A 48 2.35 -4.32 0.33
N ILE A 49 2.26 -3.17 -0.33
CA ILE A 49 0.99 -2.60 -0.80
C ILE A 49 0.89 -2.81 -2.32
N MET A 50 -0.10 -3.58 -2.74
CA MET A 50 -0.49 -3.78 -4.14
C MET A 50 -1.65 -2.83 -4.48
N ARG A 51 -1.61 -2.22 -5.67
CA ARG A 51 -2.57 -1.21 -6.13
C ARG A 51 -3.02 -1.52 -7.56
N ASN A 52 -4.21 -1.02 -7.93
CA ASN A 52 -4.79 -1.21 -9.28
C ASN A 52 -4.88 -2.70 -9.66
N GLU A 53 -4.50 -3.03 -10.89
CA GLU A 53 -4.58 -4.37 -11.48
C GLU A 53 -3.72 -5.43 -10.76
N CYS A 54 -2.74 -5.02 -9.95
CA CYS A 54 -1.91 -5.95 -9.16
C CYS A 54 -2.65 -6.54 -7.95
N VAL A 55 -3.80 -5.97 -7.59
CA VAL A 55 -4.64 -6.50 -6.51
C VAL A 55 -5.16 -7.89 -6.88
N GLU A 56 -5.21 -8.78 -5.89
CA GLU A 56 -5.62 -10.18 -5.99
C GLU A 56 -4.72 -11.11 -6.82
N GLN A 57 -3.60 -10.63 -7.39
CA GLN A 57 -2.70 -11.47 -8.18
C GLN A 57 -1.91 -12.47 -7.33
N ALA A 58 -1.44 -12.08 -6.14
CA ALA A 58 -0.70 -12.95 -5.23
C ALA A 58 -1.67 -13.67 -4.27
N LYS A 59 -1.52 -15.00 -4.10
CA LYS A 59 -2.29 -15.78 -3.13
C LYS A 59 -1.42 -16.28 -1.97
N PRO A 60 -2.02 -16.59 -0.80
CA PRO A 60 -1.28 -17.13 0.34
C PRO A 60 -0.56 -18.44 -0.02
N GLY A 61 0.75 -18.48 0.23
CA GLY A 61 1.61 -19.63 -0.04
C GLY A 61 2.31 -19.61 -1.39
N ASP A 62 1.95 -18.68 -2.29
CA ASP A 62 2.64 -18.52 -3.56
C ASP A 62 4.06 -17.99 -3.36
N ARG A 63 4.95 -18.39 -4.27
CA ARG A 63 6.25 -17.74 -4.45
C ARG A 63 6.09 -16.70 -5.55
N CYS A 64 6.20 -15.43 -5.19
CA CYS A 64 6.02 -14.31 -6.11
C CYS A 64 7.25 -13.40 -6.08
N ASP A 65 7.64 -12.90 -7.25
CA ASP A 65 8.65 -11.86 -7.38
C ASP A 65 7.95 -10.50 -7.46
N PHE A 66 8.24 -9.61 -6.52
CA PHE A 66 7.64 -8.28 -6.45
C PHE A 66 8.60 -7.22 -6.97
N ILE A 67 8.10 -6.31 -7.80
CA ILE A 67 8.85 -5.15 -8.31
C ILE A 67 8.13 -3.88 -7.87
N GLY A 68 8.84 -2.96 -7.23
CA GLY A 68 8.25 -1.73 -6.72
C GLY A 68 9.26 -0.77 -6.11
N THR A 69 8.79 0.08 -5.21
CA THR A 69 9.61 1.09 -4.54
C THR A 69 9.36 1.03 -3.04
N LEU A 70 10.43 1.02 -2.25
CA LEU A 70 10.34 1.09 -0.79
C LEU A 70 9.90 2.50 -0.38
N ILE A 71 8.86 2.58 0.44
CA ILE A 71 8.36 3.82 1.03
C ILE A 71 8.17 3.64 2.53
N VAL A 72 8.27 4.74 3.27
CA VAL A 72 7.99 4.76 4.71
C VAL A 72 6.54 5.21 4.90
N LEU A 73 5.79 4.45 5.71
CA LEU A 73 4.47 4.87 6.18
C LEU A 73 4.64 5.53 7.55
N PRO A 74 4.01 6.69 7.79
CA PRO A 74 3.94 7.24 9.15
C PRO A 74 3.12 6.31 10.05
N ASP A 75 3.42 6.35 11.35
CA ASP A 75 2.67 5.63 12.39
C ASP A 75 1.21 6.12 12.50
#